data_AF-A0ABD5SXP3-F1
#
_entry.id   AF-A0ABD5SXP3-F1
#
_cell.length_a   1.000
_cell.length_b   1.000
_cell.length_c   1.000
_cell.angle_alpha   90.00
_cell.angle_beta   90.00
_cell.angle_gamma   90.00
#
_symmetry.space_group_name_H-M   'P 1'
#
loop_
_entity.id
_entity.type
_entity.pdbx_description
1 polymer ?
#
loop_
_entity_poly.entity_id
_entity_poly.type
_entity_poly.pdbx_seq_one_letter_code
_entity_poly.pdbx_strand_id
1 'polypeptide(L)'
;MGAVTFDTLAFAKTADDAFENAVKDANHMHDHSGYTGTIAEKTTFTVIPESEHKGRQRRMVARELIEDGDKRIRHKRGPAGAINCSETNAATRHRKQHGLEGKHGDV
;
A
#
# COMPACT_ATOMS: atom_id res chain seq x y z
N MET A 1 -15.60 -6.40 17.02
CA MET A 1 -16.08 -6.26 15.62
C MET A 1 -14.85 -5.98 14.75
N GLY A 2 -14.46 -6.95 13.93
CA GLY A 2 -13.14 -7.02 13.30
C GLY A 2 -13.08 -6.26 11.98
N ALA A 3 -12.14 -5.33 11.86
CA ALA A 3 -11.70 -4.85 10.56
C ALA A 3 -10.94 -6.00 9.89
N VAL A 4 -11.32 -6.36 8.66
CA VAL A 4 -10.55 -7.33 7.89
C VAL A 4 -9.21 -6.70 7.56
N THR A 5 -8.12 -7.41 7.83
CA THR A 5 -6.77 -6.99 7.45
C THR A 5 -6.65 -7.05 5.92
N PHE A 6 -6.14 -5.99 5.30
CA PHE A 6 -5.93 -5.94 3.86
C PHE A 6 -4.50 -5.50 3.53
N ASP A 7 -3.96 -6.03 2.45
CA ASP A 7 -2.78 -5.53 1.76
C ASP A 7 -3.11 -5.34 0.29
N THR A 8 -2.86 -4.13 -0.24
CA THR A 8 -3.07 -3.80 -1.65
C THR A 8 -1.73 -3.38 -2.25
N LEU A 9 -1.41 -3.95 -3.40
CA LEU A 9 -0.25 -3.54 -4.19
C LEU A 9 -0.76 -2.65 -5.32
N ALA A 10 -0.31 -1.40 -5.31
CA ALA A 10 -0.53 -0.46 -6.40
C ALA A 10 0.80 0.11 -6.84
N PHE A 11 0.90 0.41 -8.14
CA PHE A 11 2.10 0.95 -8.75
C PHE A 11 1.71 2.22 -9.51
N ALA A 12 2.44 3.30 -9.26
CA ALA A 12 2.29 4.54 -10.00
C ALA A 12 3.62 5.29 -10.04
N LYS A 13 3.60 6.50 -10.61
CA LYS A 13 4.79 7.37 -10.65
C LYS A 13 5.10 8.00 -9.30
N THR A 14 4.09 8.18 -8.45
CA THR A 14 4.24 8.78 -7.11
C THR A 14 3.45 7.97 -6.08
N ALA A 15 3.79 8.14 -4.80
CA ALA A 15 3.07 7.50 -3.69
C ALA A 15 1.60 7.93 -3.65
N ASP A 16 1.35 9.21 -3.91
CA ASP A 16 0.01 9.78 -4.00
C ASP A 16 -0.80 9.14 -5.13
N ASP A 17 -0.23 9.04 -6.34
CA ASP A 17 -0.91 8.38 -7.47
C ASP A 17 -1.15 6.89 -7.18
N ALA A 18 -0.21 6.22 -6.53
CA ALA A 18 -0.34 4.80 -6.19
C ALA A 18 -1.44 4.59 -5.15
N PHE A 19 -1.52 5.48 -4.17
CA PHE A 19 -2.57 5.49 -3.17
C PHE A 19 -3.93 5.78 -3.80
N GLU A 20 -4.04 6.81 -4.65
CA GLU A 20 -5.28 7.12 -5.36
C GLU A 20 -5.76 5.96 -6.24
N ASN A 21 -4.85 5.32 -6.98
CA ASN A 21 -5.18 4.17 -7.80
C ASN A 21 -5.66 3.00 -6.93
N ALA A 22 -5.00 2.72 -5.81
CA ALA A 22 -5.44 1.69 -4.89
C ALA A 22 -6.84 1.97 -4.31
N VAL A 23 -7.13 3.23 -3.99
CA VAL A 23 -8.46 3.67 -3.51
C VAL A 23 -9.50 3.56 -4.62
N LYS A 24 -9.18 3.98 -5.85
CA LYS A 24 -10.09 3.88 -7.02
C LYS A 24 -10.38 2.42 -7.37
N ASP A 25 -9.37 1.57 -7.40
CA ASP A 25 -9.51 0.14 -7.66
C ASP A 25 -10.35 -0.54 -6.57
N ALA A 26 -10.09 -0.22 -5.29
CA ALA A 26 -10.90 -0.72 -4.20
C ALA A 26 -12.36 -0.25 -4.31
N ASN A 27 -12.61 1.02 -4.61
CA ASN A 27 -13.98 1.51 -4.80
C ASN A 27 -14.67 0.84 -5.99
N HIS A 28 -13.98 0.69 -7.13
CA HIS A 28 -14.51 0.06 -8.33
C HIS A 28 -14.82 -1.43 -8.11
N MET A 29 -13.96 -2.16 -7.41
CA MET A 29 -14.21 -3.57 -7.08
C MET A 29 -15.32 -3.78 -6.04
N HIS A 30 -15.75 -2.73 -5.33
CA HIS A 30 -16.64 -2.83 -4.17
C HIS A 30 -17.95 -2.03 -4.29
N ASP A 31 -18.31 -1.62 -5.51
CA ASP A 31 -19.47 -0.76 -5.84
C ASP A 31 -20.88 -1.32 -5.47
N HIS A 32 -20.99 -2.36 -4.62
CA HIS A 32 -22.26 -3.02 -4.31
C HIS A 32 -22.48 -3.47 -2.85
N SER A 33 -21.58 -3.24 -1.88
CA SER A 33 -21.85 -3.57 -0.47
C SER A 33 -20.91 -2.85 0.48
N GLY A 34 -21.47 -2.23 1.53
CA GLY A 34 -20.77 -1.42 2.54
C GLY A 34 -19.80 -2.21 3.42
N TYR A 35 -18.74 -2.75 2.81
CA TYR A 35 -17.71 -3.51 3.49
C TYR A 35 -16.73 -2.60 4.20
N THR A 36 -16.45 -2.96 5.44
CA THR A 36 -15.51 -2.26 6.31
C THR A 36 -14.17 -3.02 6.34
N GLY A 37 -13.04 -2.31 6.17
CA GLY A 37 -11.69 -2.87 6.22
C GLY A 37 -10.98 -2.91 4.88
N THR A 38 -11.03 -1.84 4.08
CA THR A 38 -10.29 -1.71 2.82
C THR A 38 -9.56 -0.38 2.72
N ILE A 39 -8.63 -0.25 1.77
CA ILE A 39 -7.90 1.00 1.54
C ILE A 39 -8.83 2.16 1.17
N ALA A 40 -10.02 1.87 0.64
CA ALA A 40 -11.05 2.88 0.32
C ALA A 40 -11.51 3.68 1.55
N GLU A 41 -11.41 3.14 2.76
CA GLU A 41 -11.76 3.86 3.98
C GLU A 41 -10.62 4.73 4.53
N LYS A 42 -9.42 4.60 3.98
CA LYS A 42 -8.24 5.37 4.38
C LYS A 42 -8.28 6.73 3.68
N THR A 43 -7.93 7.77 4.43
CA THR A 43 -7.97 9.16 3.95
C THR A 43 -6.61 9.67 3.50
N THR A 44 -5.54 9.08 4.05
CA THR A 44 -4.15 9.48 3.85
C THR A 44 -3.27 8.23 3.92
N PHE A 45 -1.98 8.38 3.61
CA PHE A 45 -0.98 7.35 3.82
C PHE A 45 0.21 7.90 4.60
N THR A 46 0.94 7.01 5.25
CA THR A 46 2.23 7.30 5.88
C THR A 46 3.25 6.33 5.33
N VAL A 47 4.39 6.87 4.91
CA VAL A 47 5.50 6.05 4.41
C VAL A 47 6.21 5.41 5.59
N ILE A 48 6.35 4.09 5.56
CA ILE A 48 7.16 3.34 6.50
C ILE A 48 8.63 3.48 6.07
N PRO A 49 9.55 3.87 6.98
CA PRO A 49 10.92 4.16 6.61
C PRO A 49 11.68 2.90 6.15
N GLU A 50 12.62 3.10 5.23
CA GLU A 50 13.35 1.98 4.63
C GLU A 50 14.08 1.12 5.65
N SER A 51 14.58 1.71 6.73
CA SER A 51 15.24 0.99 7.83
C SER A 51 14.38 -0.13 8.43
N GLU A 52 13.05 -0.01 8.41
CA GLU A 52 12.15 -1.01 9.00
C GLU A 52 11.88 -2.21 8.06
N HIS A 53 12.08 -2.01 6.76
CA HIS A 53 11.74 -3.02 5.75
C HIS A 53 12.90 -3.47 4.87
N LYS A 54 14.07 -2.80 4.93
CA LYS A 54 15.27 -3.12 4.14
C LYS A 54 15.74 -4.56 4.38
N GLY A 55 16.00 -5.29 3.29
CA GLY A 55 16.39 -6.70 3.34
C GLY A 55 15.28 -7.68 3.75
N ARG A 56 14.06 -7.19 4.02
CA ARG A 56 12.91 -8.02 4.40
C ARG A 56 11.88 -8.05 3.27
N GLN A 57 11.07 -9.10 3.24
CA GLN A 57 9.94 -9.18 2.31
C GLN A 57 8.90 -8.11 2.68
N ARG A 58 8.65 -7.15 1.78
CA ARG A 58 7.76 -6.00 2.06
C ARG A 58 6.36 -6.41 2.53
N ARG A 59 5.81 -7.46 1.93
CA ARG A 59 4.49 -8.02 2.30
C ARG A 59 4.46 -8.57 3.73
N MET A 60 5.54 -9.21 4.19
CA MET A 60 5.63 -9.67 5.58
C MET A 60 5.67 -8.49 6.54
N VAL A 61 6.46 -7.46 6.24
CA VAL A 61 6.53 -6.25 7.08
C VAL A 61 5.17 -5.55 7.16
N ALA A 62 4.46 -5.44 6.03
CA ALA A 62 3.09 -4.90 6.03
C ALA A 62 2.16 -5.69 6.96
N ARG A 63 2.22 -7.02 6.89
CA ARG A 63 1.40 -7.91 7.70
C ARG A 63 1.73 -7.79 9.20
N GLU A 64 3.01 -7.79 9.55
CA GLU A 64 3.46 -7.62 10.94
C GLU A 64 2.97 -6.28 11.51
N LEU A 65 3.13 -5.17 10.79
CA LEU A 65 2.66 -3.86 11.25
C LEU A 65 1.14 -3.82 11.49
N ILE A 66 0.37 -4.57 10.70
CA ILE A 66 -1.08 -4.71 10.88
C ILE A 66 -1.39 -5.59 12.10
N GLU A 67 -0.73 -6.73 12.24
CA GLU A 67 -0.92 -7.69 13.34
C GLU A 67 -0.50 -7.08 14.70
N ASP A 68 0.60 -6.33 14.73
CA ASP A 68 1.09 -5.60 15.90
C ASP A 68 0.23 -4.37 16.23
N GLY A 69 -0.70 -4.00 15.34
CA GLY A 69 -1.58 -2.85 15.53
C GLY A 69 -0.82 -1.53 15.61
N ASP A 70 0.17 -1.33 14.73
CA ASP A 70 1.03 -0.16 14.74
C ASP A 70 0.19 1.13 14.77
N LYS A 71 0.49 1.99 15.76
CA LYS A 71 -0.24 3.24 16.02
C LYS A 71 -0.34 4.16 14.80
N ARG A 72 0.60 4.08 13.87
CA ARG A 72 0.64 4.88 12.63
C ARG A 72 -0.45 4.48 11.64
N ILE A 73 -0.86 3.21 11.62
CA ILE A 73 -1.71 2.63 10.56
C ILE A 73 -2.96 1.92 11.08
N ARG A 74 -3.06 1.63 12.38
CA ARG A 74 -4.18 0.91 13.01
C ARG A 74 -5.54 1.61 12.88
N HIS A 75 -5.54 2.91 12.65
CA HIS A 75 -6.77 3.70 12.60
C HIS A 75 -7.54 3.41 11.31
N LYS A 76 -8.77 2.91 11.42
CA LYS A 76 -9.62 2.51 10.29
C LYS A 76 -9.76 3.59 9.21
N ARG A 77 -10.03 4.84 9.63
CA ARG A 77 -10.13 6.03 8.76
C ARG A 77 -8.88 6.93 8.78
N GLY A 78 -7.82 6.46 9.46
CA GLY A 78 -6.54 7.16 9.55
C GLY A 78 -5.61 6.79 8.41
N PRO A 79 -4.29 6.98 8.58
CA PRO A 79 -3.33 6.71 7.53
C PRO A 79 -3.28 5.24 7.14
N ALA A 80 -3.08 4.95 5.87
CA ALA A 80 -2.61 3.65 5.38
C ALA A 80 -1.08 3.55 5.54
N GLY A 81 -0.55 2.36 5.73
CA GLY A 81 0.90 2.14 5.68
C GLY A 81 1.37 1.98 4.24
N ALA A 82 2.28 2.84 3.79
CA ALA A 82 2.91 2.73 2.48
C ALA A 82 4.34 2.18 2.63
N ILE A 83 4.65 1.10 1.92
CA ILE A 83 5.98 0.49 1.92
C ILE A 83 6.57 0.60 0.52
N ASN A 84 7.75 1.21 0.41
CA ASN A 84 8.40 1.41 -0.88
C ASN A 84 8.85 0.06 -1.46
N CYS A 85 8.31 -0.26 -2.64
CA CYS A 85 8.59 -1.50 -3.37
C CYS A 85 9.60 -1.34 -4.51
N SER A 86 10.20 -0.16 -4.74
CA SER A 86 11.07 0.13 -5.91
C SER A 86 12.20 -0.86 -6.10
N GLU A 87 12.78 -1.36 -5.01
CA GLU A 87 13.92 -2.28 -5.04
C GLU A 87 13.51 -3.76 -5.21
N THR A 88 12.21 -4.06 -5.31
CA THR A 88 11.71 -5.43 -5.42
C THR A 88 11.62 -5.87 -6.89
N ASN A 89 11.91 -7.15 -7.14
CA ASN A 89 11.76 -7.76 -8.48
C ASN A 89 10.34 -7.58 -9.07
N ALA A 90 9.31 -7.53 -8.22
CA ALA A 90 7.93 -7.29 -8.62
C ALA A 90 7.76 -5.87 -9.20
N ALA A 91 8.29 -4.85 -8.54
CA ALA A 91 8.27 -3.48 -9.04
C ALA A 91 9.07 -3.34 -10.34
N THR A 92 10.24 -3.96 -10.43
CA THR A 92 11.06 -3.97 -11.66
C THR A 92 10.29 -4.58 -12.83
N ARG A 93 9.61 -5.71 -12.60
CA ARG A 93 8.80 -6.38 -13.62
C ARG A 93 7.61 -5.53 -14.06
N HIS A 94 6.91 -4.90 -13.12
CA HIS A 94 5.78 -4.01 -13.41
C HIS A 94 6.22 -2.80 -14.23
N ARG A 95 7.31 -2.11 -13.84
CA ARG A 95 7.85 -0.96 -14.58
C ARG A 95 8.24 -1.34 -16.00
N LYS A 96 8.87 -2.51 -16.20
CA LYS A 96 9.23 -3.02 -17.53
C LYS A 96 8.01 -3.32 -18.40
N GLN A 97 6.93 -3.86 -17.83
CA GLN A 97 5.70 -4.14 -18.58
C GLN A 97 4.94 -2.87 -18.98
N HIS A 98 4.98 -1.83 -18.15
CA HIS A 98 4.24 -0.58 -18.37
C HIS A 98 5.10 0.56 -18.96
N GLY A 99 6.36 0.30 -19.34
CA GLY A 99 7.24 1.29 -19.97
C GLY A 99 7.54 2.50 -19.09
N LEU A 100 7.53 2.34 -17.76
CA LEU A 100 7.71 3.42 -16.80
C LEU A 100 9.22 3.68 -16.58
N GLU A 101 9.78 4.67 -17.27
CA GLU A 101 11.17 5.15 -17.09
C GLU A 101 11.29 6.10 -15.88
N GLY A 102 12.27 5.88 -15.00
CA GLY A 102 12.55 6.72 -13.80
C GLY A 102 13.50 6.06 -12.79
N LYS A 103 14.17 6.85 -11.93
CA LYS A 103 15.11 6.33 -10.92
C LYS A 103 14.38 5.43 -9.90
N HIS A 104 15.07 4.39 -9.44
CA HIS A 104 14.62 3.55 -8.32
C HIS A 104 14.40 4.47 -7.11
N GLY A 105 13.15 4.68 -6.72
CA GLY A 105 12.82 5.62 -5.64
C GLY A 105 11.47 6.28 -5.79
N ASP A 106 10.97 6.46 -7.01
CA ASP A 106 9.63 6.98 -7.25
C ASP A 106 8.61 5.85 -7.02
N VAL A 107 8.25 5.68 -5.75
CA VAL A 107 7.11 4.93 -5.19
C VAL A 107 6.52 5.76 -4.09
#